data_AF-U9VMS4-F1
#
_entry.id   AF-U9VMS4-F1
#
_cell.length_a   1.000
_cell.length_b   1.000
_cell.length_c   1.000
_cell.angle_alpha   90.00
_cell.angle_beta   90.00
_cell.angle_gamma   90.00
#
_symmetry.space_group_name_H-M   'P 1'
#
loop_
_entity.id
_entity.type
_entity.pdbx_description
1 polymer ?
#
loop_
_entity_poly.entity_id
_entity_poly.type
_entity_poly.pdbx_seq_one_letter_code
_entity_poly.pdbx_strand_id
1 'polypeptide(L)'
;MPTLNTLRKLRMRPVMAIWKRSLARLLDYYETNRGSLISFFPKLFLFFTLLNMSCYWLALLTAYPEEAFGDERIHYFMLQFPVGILGALFDSLSFFITVWIAKRALKTTSLASYIAHLSVDIVIAIVATWWVLFVFSFSGWLISFIQQSPESLTNRAEVYESRVIAAVKDPVNKDSLKNIYFGVVVGISAMLPTFTHLFLSVRAIGIYLRKYAQRWRLG
;
A
#
# COMPACT_ATOMS: atom_id res chain seq x y z
N MET A 1 -25.37 -8.18 20.11
CA MET A 1 -24.52 -8.70 19.01
C MET A 1 -25.41 -9.00 17.80
N PRO A 2 -24.96 -8.76 16.55
CA PRO A 2 -25.72 -9.22 15.38
C PRO A 2 -25.74 -10.76 15.35
N THR A 3 -26.92 -11.36 15.21
CA THR A 3 -27.07 -12.83 15.16
C THR A 3 -26.54 -13.39 13.84
N LEU A 4 -26.12 -14.67 13.80
CA LEU A 4 -25.69 -15.36 12.57
C LEU A 4 -26.70 -15.23 11.41
N ASN A 5 -28.00 -15.19 11.73
CA ASN A 5 -29.08 -14.95 10.77
C ASN A 5 -29.07 -13.54 10.14
N THR A 6 -28.50 -12.54 10.82
CA THR A 6 -28.35 -11.17 10.32
C THR A 6 -27.28 -11.10 9.22
N LEU A 7 -26.17 -11.83 9.37
CA LEU A 7 -25.14 -11.95 8.33
C LEU A 7 -25.68 -12.68 7.08
N ARG A 8 -26.58 -13.67 7.27
CA ARG A 8 -27.20 -14.43 6.17
C ARG A 8 -28.17 -13.62 5.30
N LYS A 9 -28.65 -12.45 5.77
CA LYS A 9 -29.61 -11.57 5.06
C LYS A 9 -28.98 -10.29 4.50
N LEU A 10 -27.66 -10.24 4.33
CA LEU A 10 -26.98 -9.07 3.77
C LEU A 10 -27.44 -8.81 2.32
N ARG A 11 -28.24 -7.75 2.10
CA ARG A 11 -28.58 -7.32 0.74
C ARG A 11 -27.44 -6.47 0.19
N MET A 12 -26.80 -6.94 -0.88
CA MET A 12 -25.62 -6.29 -1.48
C MET A 12 -25.93 -4.91 -2.08
N ARG A 13 -27.12 -4.71 -2.66
CA ARG A 13 -27.48 -3.45 -3.34
C ARG A 13 -27.48 -2.23 -2.39
N PRO A 14 -28.14 -2.26 -1.20
CA PRO A 14 -28.04 -1.17 -0.23
C PRO A 14 -26.62 -0.90 0.29
N VAL A 15 -25.84 -1.95 0.56
CA VAL A 15 -24.44 -1.81 1.01
C VAL A 15 -23.62 -1.10 -0.06
N MET A 16 -23.77 -1.51 -1.32
CA MET A 16 -23.12 -0.86 -2.46
C MET A 16 -23.53 0.62 -2.57
N ALA A 17 -24.80 0.97 -2.41
CA ALA A 17 -25.23 2.37 -2.47
C ALA A 17 -24.57 3.23 -1.38
N ILE A 18 -24.42 2.70 -0.16
CA ILE A 18 -23.72 3.38 0.94
C ILE A 18 -22.22 3.51 0.63
N TRP A 19 -21.62 2.45 0.08
CA TRP A 19 -20.21 2.42 -0.29
C TRP A 19 -19.91 3.43 -1.41
N LYS A 20 -20.65 3.38 -2.53
CA LYS A 20 -20.54 4.33 -3.65
C LYS A 20 -20.68 5.77 -3.18
N ARG A 21 -21.66 6.07 -2.32
CA ARG A 21 -21.83 7.42 -1.75
C ARG A 21 -20.66 7.85 -0.87
N SER A 22 -20.03 6.91 -0.17
CA SER A 22 -18.88 7.24 0.68
C SER A 22 -17.62 7.48 -0.16
N LEU A 23 -17.42 6.69 -1.21
CA LEU A 23 -16.35 6.91 -2.17
C LEU A 23 -16.54 8.23 -2.94
N ALA A 24 -17.77 8.52 -3.40
CA ALA A 24 -18.09 9.80 -4.06
C ALA A 24 -17.76 10.99 -3.17
N ARG A 25 -18.21 10.99 -1.90
CA ARG A 25 -17.88 12.05 -0.94
C ARG A 25 -16.37 12.23 -0.72
N LEU A 26 -15.62 11.13 -0.67
CA LEU A 26 -14.16 11.19 -0.52
C LEU A 26 -13.51 11.83 -1.76
N LEU A 27 -13.98 11.43 -2.95
CA LEU A 27 -13.50 11.97 -4.21
C LEU A 27 -13.86 13.46 -4.35
N ASP A 28 -15.09 13.85 -4.02
CA ASP A 28 -15.55 15.24 -4.04
C ASP A 28 -14.73 16.11 -3.08
N TYR A 29 -14.44 15.59 -1.87
CA TYR A 29 -13.56 16.25 -0.92
C TYR A 29 -12.17 16.45 -1.49
N TYR A 30 -11.57 15.40 -2.08
CA TYR A 30 -10.27 15.51 -2.73
C TYR A 30 -10.29 16.55 -3.86
N GLU A 31 -11.25 16.49 -4.78
CA GLU A 31 -11.31 17.41 -5.93
C GLU A 31 -11.49 18.87 -5.49
N THR A 32 -12.29 19.10 -4.46
CA THR A 32 -12.56 20.46 -3.95
C THR A 32 -11.35 21.04 -3.20
N ASN A 33 -10.59 20.22 -2.47
CA ASN A 33 -9.53 20.69 -1.58
C ASN A 33 -8.10 20.59 -2.16
N ARG A 34 -7.90 19.81 -3.23
CA ARG A 34 -6.56 19.56 -3.78
C ARG A 34 -5.86 20.81 -4.31
N GLY A 35 -6.62 21.72 -4.91
CA GLY A 35 -6.06 22.84 -5.67
C GLY A 35 -5.38 22.41 -6.99
N SER A 36 -4.44 23.23 -7.46
CA SER A 36 -3.74 23.01 -8.74
C SER A 36 -2.79 21.83 -8.70
N LEU A 37 -2.68 21.10 -9.82
CA LEU A 37 -1.75 19.96 -9.96
C LEU A 37 -0.30 20.34 -9.69
N ILE A 38 0.10 21.53 -10.14
CA ILE A 38 1.48 22.03 -10.05
C ILE A 38 1.88 22.22 -8.58
N SER A 39 0.97 22.66 -7.71
CA SER A 39 1.24 22.79 -6.28
C SER A 39 1.04 21.47 -5.53
N PHE A 40 0.05 20.67 -5.94
CA PHE A 40 -0.31 19.45 -5.23
C PHE A 40 0.70 18.33 -5.45
N PHE A 41 1.20 18.13 -6.67
CA PHE A 41 2.12 17.02 -6.96
C PHE A 41 3.41 17.07 -6.14
N PRO A 42 4.13 18.21 -6.02
CA PRO A 42 5.32 18.28 -5.17
C PRO A 42 5.03 18.00 -3.69
N LYS A 43 3.87 18.46 -3.18
CA LYS A 43 3.45 18.21 -1.79
C LYS A 43 3.15 16.72 -1.56
N LEU A 44 2.44 16.10 -2.50
CA LEU A 44 2.13 14.66 -2.46
C LEU A 44 3.41 13.83 -2.54
N PHE A 45 4.31 14.18 -3.47
CA PHE A 45 5.58 13.50 -3.64
C PHE A 45 6.43 13.63 -2.37
N LEU A 46 6.57 14.84 -1.81
CA LEU A 46 7.30 15.04 -0.56
C LEU A 46 6.68 14.25 0.60
N PHE A 47 5.35 14.24 0.71
CA PHE A 47 4.64 13.43 1.70
C PHE A 47 5.01 11.95 1.57
N PHE A 48 4.96 11.39 0.35
CA PHE A 48 5.32 9.99 0.14
C PHE A 48 6.81 9.71 0.34
N THR A 49 7.71 10.65 0.03
CA THR A 49 9.14 10.50 0.32
C THR A 49 9.38 10.34 1.81
N LEU A 50 8.79 11.24 2.62
CA LEU A 50 8.92 11.18 4.07
C LEU A 50 8.26 9.91 4.65
N LEU A 51 7.13 9.50 4.10
CA LEU A 51 6.46 8.26 4.51
C LEU A 51 7.29 7.02 4.19
N ASN A 52 7.84 6.91 2.98
CA ASN A 52 8.70 5.80 2.58
C ASN A 52 9.97 5.74 3.43
N MET A 53 10.62 6.88 3.68
CA MET A 53 11.79 6.94 4.57
C MET A 53 11.42 6.50 6.00
N SER A 54 10.27 6.93 6.51
CA SER A 54 9.79 6.54 7.85
C SER A 54 9.51 5.04 7.93
N CYS A 55 8.86 4.47 6.91
CA CYS A 55 8.61 3.03 6.81
C CYS A 55 9.91 2.23 6.69
N TYR A 56 10.87 2.71 5.90
CA TYR A 56 12.21 2.13 5.80
C TYR A 56 12.91 2.07 7.14
N TRP A 57 12.98 3.20 7.86
CA TRP A 57 13.62 3.24 9.18
C TRP A 57 12.88 2.38 10.20
N LEU A 58 11.55 2.42 10.19
CA LEU A 58 10.76 1.55 11.05
C LEU A 58 11.09 0.07 10.80
N ALA A 59 11.13 -0.35 9.52
CA ALA A 59 11.46 -1.72 9.13
C ALA A 59 12.89 -2.09 9.52
N LEU A 60 13.87 -1.21 9.28
CA LEU A 60 15.27 -1.45 9.60
C LEU A 60 15.49 -1.59 11.11
N LEU A 61 14.97 -0.65 11.91
CA LEU A 61 15.14 -0.66 13.36
C LEU A 61 14.47 -1.85 14.06
N THR A 62 13.40 -2.39 13.48
CA THR A 62 12.63 -3.49 14.08
C THR A 62 13.04 -4.87 13.56
N ALA A 63 13.49 -4.99 12.31
CA ALA A 63 13.91 -6.27 11.71
C ALA A 63 15.42 -6.53 11.81
N TYR A 64 16.24 -5.48 11.64
CA TYR A 64 17.70 -5.55 11.56
C TYR A 64 18.37 -4.40 12.35
N PRO A 65 18.12 -4.28 13.66
CA PRO A 65 18.72 -3.23 14.49
C PRO A 65 20.26 -3.26 14.47
N GLU A 66 20.86 -4.44 14.34
CA GLU A 66 22.30 -4.64 14.21
C GLU A 66 22.89 -3.90 13.00
N GLU A 67 22.19 -3.89 11.88
CA GLU A 67 22.59 -3.20 10.66
C GLU A 67 22.44 -1.67 10.78
N ALA A 68 21.42 -1.22 11.53
CA ALA A 68 21.16 0.21 11.76
C ALA A 68 22.25 0.88 12.62
N PHE A 69 22.81 0.15 13.59
CA PHE A 69 23.76 0.68 14.56
C PHE A 69 25.18 0.13 14.42
N GLY A 70 25.41 -0.80 13.49
CA GLY A 70 26.71 -1.43 13.24
C GLY A 70 27.64 -0.65 12.32
N ASP A 71 28.57 -1.39 11.71
CA ASP A 71 29.61 -0.83 10.83
C ASP A 71 29.04 -0.34 9.50
N GLU A 72 27.97 -0.99 9.01
CA GLU A 72 27.28 -0.65 7.76
C GLU A 72 26.29 0.53 7.89
N ARG A 73 26.22 1.21 9.05
CA ARG A 73 25.24 2.28 9.32
C ARG A 73 25.22 3.37 8.24
N ILE A 74 26.38 3.71 7.68
CA ILE A 74 26.49 4.74 6.63
C ILE A 74 25.87 4.23 5.33
N HIS A 75 26.08 2.96 4.99
CA HIS A 75 25.46 2.33 3.83
C HIS A 75 23.93 2.41 3.93
N TYR A 76 23.35 1.94 5.05
CA TYR A 76 21.89 1.99 5.25
C TYR A 76 21.33 3.40 5.39
N PHE A 77 22.10 4.34 5.94
CA PHE A 77 21.71 5.75 5.96
C PHE A 77 21.63 6.34 4.55
N MET A 78 22.57 6.02 3.65
CA MET A 78 22.53 6.50 2.27
C MET A 78 21.43 5.82 1.46
N LEU A 79 21.12 4.55 1.74
CA LEU A 79 20.11 3.75 1.06
C LEU A 79 18.68 4.33 1.23
N GLN A 80 18.40 5.05 2.31
CA GLN A 80 17.09 5.68 2.55
C GLN A 80 16.69 6.68 1.46
N PHE A 81 17.66 7.36 0.80
CA PHE A 81 17.38 8.39 -0.19
C PHE A 81 16.81 7.81 -1.48
N PRO A 82 17.50 6.88 -2.17
CA PRO A 82 16.95 6.24 -3.35
C PRO A 82 15.70 5.42 -3.01
N VAL A 83 15.63 4.74 -1.85
CA VAL A 83 14.41 4.04 -1.41
C VAL A 83 13.24 5.00 -1.24
N GLY A 84 13.46 6.12 -0.54
CA GLY A 84 12.43 7.13 -0.30
C GLY A 84 11.94 7.79 -1.59
N ILE A 85 12.85 8.19 -2.47
CA ILE A 85 12.53 8.88 -3.73
C ILE A 85 11.83 7.94 -4.72
N LEU A 86 12.35 6.74 -4.93
CA LEU A 86 11.77 5.77 -5.88
C LEU A 86 10.46 5.18 -5.35
N GLY A 87 10.34 4.97 -4.03
CA GLY A 87 9.08 4.62 -3.39
C GLY A 87 8.03 5.72 -3.58
N ALA A 88 8.39 6.98 -3.34
CA ALA A 88 7.49 8.11 -3.53
C ALA A 88 7.05 8.31 -4.98
N LEU A 89 7.91 8.00 -5.94
CA LEU A 89 7.55 8.03 -7.36
C LEU A 89 6.42 7.04 -7.67
N PHE A 90 6.55 5.80 -7.20
CA PHE A 90 5.54 4.77 -7.39
C PHE A 90 4.24 5.08 -6.65
N ASP A 91 4.33 5.52 -5.40
CA ASP A 91 3.16 5.85 -4.58
C ASP A 91 2.39 7.06 -5.15
N SER A 92 3.11 8.06 -5.64
CA SER A 92 2.50 9.21 -6.31
C SER A 92 1.78 8.79 -7.59
N LEU A 93 2.42 7.95 -8.42
CA LEU A 93 1.83 7.45 -9.66
C LEU A 93 0.58 6.58 -9.38
N SER A 94 0.71 5.63 -8.46
CA SER A 94 -0.37 4.73 -8.06
C SER A 94 -1.54 5.49 -7.44
N PHE A 95 -1.30 6.57 -6.70
CA PHE A 95 -2.34 7.46 -6.20
C PHE A 95 -3.18 8.06 -7.33
N PHE A 96 -2.56 8.63 -8.38
CA PHE A 96 -3.31 9.19 -9.51
C PHE A 96 -4.07 8.13 -10.29
N ILE A 97 -3.47 6.95 -10.49
CA ILE A 97 -4.12 5.81 -11.12
C ILE A 97 -5.35 5.39 -10.31
N THR A 98 -5.23 5.28 -8.97
CA THR A 98 -6.34 4.94 -8.07
C THR A 98 -7.46 5.96 -8.16
N VAL A 99 -7.15 7.26 -8.11
CA VAL A 99 -8.15 8.34 -8.25
C VAL A 99 -8.89 8.21 -9.58
N TRP A 100 -8.17 7.94 -10.66
CA TRP A 100 -8.77 7.73 -11.98
C TRP A 100 -9.66 6.48 -12.03
N ILE A 101 -9.24 5.36 -11.43
CA ILE A 101 -10.03 4.14 -11.29
C ILE A 101 -11.31 4.42 -10.48
N ALA A 102 -11.20 5.11 -9.35
CA ALA A 102 -12.33 5.44 -8.48
C ALA A 102 -13.39 6.27 -9.22
N LYS A 103 -12.96 7.25 -10.04
CA LYS A 103 -13.84 8.01 -10.93
C LYS A 103 -14.60 7.12 -11.91
N ARG A 104 -13.91 6.15 -12.54
CA ARG A 104 -14.55 5.20 -13.47
C ARG A 104 -15.51 4.28 -12.73
N ALA A 105 -15.11 3.76 -11.56
CA ALA A 105 -15.94 2.90 -10.74
C ALA A 105 -17.27 3.58 -10.39
N LEU A 106 -17.27 4.86 -10.02
CA LEU A 106 -18.51 5.58 -9.67
C LEU A 106 -19.52 5.66 -10.82
N LYS A 107 -19.06 5.71 -12.08
CA LYS A 107 -19.91 5.75 -13.29
C LYS A 107 -20.58 4.41 -13.62
N THR A 108 -20.15 3.32 -13.00
CA THR A 108 -20.69 1.98 -13.28
C THR A 108 -22.06 1.75 -12.64
N THR A 109 -22.94 1.02 -13.31
CA THR A 109 -24.28 0.66 -12.80
C THR A 109 -24.30 -0.74 -12.18
N SER A 110 -23.40 -1.63 -12.59
CA SER A 110 -23.31 -3.02 -12.11
C SER A 110 -22.40 -3.18 -10.89
N LEU A 111 -22.85 -3.98 -9.92
CA LEU A 111 -22.08 -4.33 -8.73
C LEU A 111 -20.76 -5.04 -9.07
N ALA A 112 -20.80 -5.98 -10.02
CA ALA A 112 -19.61 -6.73 -10.43
C ALA A 112 -18.56 -5.81 -11.05
N SER A 113 -19.01 -4.87 -11.90
CA SER A 113 -18.12 -3.87 -12.53
C SER A 113 -17.54 -2.89 -11.50
N TYR A 114 -18.35 -2.46 -10.52
CA TYR A 114 -17.88 -1.60 -9.43
C TYR A 114 -16.79 -2.28 -8.59
N ILE A 115 -17.02 -3.54 -8.19
CA ILE A 115 -16.03 -4.32 -7.45
C ILE A 115 -14.78 -4.55 -8.30
N ALA A 116 -14.92 -4.95 -9.57
CA ALA A 116 -13.79 -5.21 -10.45
C ALA A 116 -12.87 -3.99 -10.62
N HIS A 117 -13.43 -2.78 -10.74
CA HIS A 117 -12.62 -1.57 -10.78
C HIS A 117 -11.86 -1.36 -9.47
N LEU A 118 -12.51 -1.52 -8.32
CA LEU A 118 -11.84 -1.35 -7.02
C LEU A 118 -10.85 -2.48 -6.71
N SER A 119 -10.98 -3.64 -7.33
CA SER A 119 -10.00 -4.73 -7.23
C SER A 119 -8.70 -4.43 -7.98
N VAL A 120 -8.63 -3.38 -8.81
CA VAL A 120 -7.37 -2.99 -9.47
C VAL A 120 -6.31 -2.57 -8.44
N ASP A 121 -6.70 -2.11 -7.26
CA ASP A 121 -5.75 -1.81 -6.18
C ASP A 121 -4.97 -3.05 -5.71
N ILE A 122 -5.54 -4.25 -5.86
CA ILE A 122 -4.83 -5.52 -5.60
C ILE A 122 -3.72 -5.72 -6.64
N VAL A 123 -3.98 -5.39 -7.91
CA VAL A 123 -2.98 -5.45 -8.98
C VAL A 123 -1.86 -4.44 -8.70
N ILE A 124 -2.21 -3.22 -8.29
CA ILE A 124 -1.24 -2.20 -7.87
C ILE A 124 -0.40 -2.72 -6.70
N ALA A 125 -1.00 -3.36 -5.70
CA ALA A 125 -0.28 -3.94 -4.57
C ALA A 125 0.68 -5.07 -5.01
N ILE A 126 0.28 -5.93 -5.95
CA ILE A 126 1.18 -6.96 -6.51
C ILE A 126 2.36 -6.29 -7.22
N VAL A 127 2.11 -5.30 -8.07
CA VAL A 127 3.18 -4.55 -8.77
C VAL A 127 4.09 -3.84 -7.77
N ALA A 128 3.53 -3.34 -6.66
CA ALA A 128 4.31 -2.73 -5.58
C ALA A 128 5.30 -3.72 -4.95
N THR A 129 4.96 -5.01 -4.82
CA THR A 129 5.92 -6.01 -4.31
C THR A 129 7.15 -6.16 -5.21
N TRP A 130 6.96 -6.15 -6.53
CA TRP A 130 8.08 -6.17 -7.48
C TRP A 130 8.84 -4.85 -7.49
N TRP A 131 8.12 -3.73 -7.34
CA TRP A 131 8.74 -2.41 -7.24
C TRP A 131 9.67 -2.32 -6.03
N VAL A 132 9.27 -2.82 -4.87
CA VAL A 132 10.12 -2.86 -3.67
C VAL A 132 11.42 -3.60 -3.97
N LEU A 133 11.37 -4.81 -4.56
CA LEU A 133 12.57 -5.58 -4.92
C LEU A 133 13.48 -4.81 -5.88
N PHE A 134 12.90 -4.16 -6.89
CA PHE A 134 13.64 -3.32 -7.83
C PHE A 134 14.32 -2.15 -7.11
N VAL A 135 13.58 -1.41 -6.29
CA VAL A 135 14.08 -0.24 -5.56
C VAL A 135 15.25 -0.63 -4.66
N PHE A 136 15.15 -1.74 -3.93
CA PHE A 136 16.23 -2.19 -3.06
C PHE A 136 17.46 -2.71 -3.84
N SER A 137 17.26 -3.37 -4.97
CA SER A 137 18.36 -3.83 -5.84
C SER A 137 19.11 -2.65 -6.45
N PHE A 138 18.37 -1.70 -7.03
CA PHE A 138 18.92 -0.51 -7.66
C PHE A 138 19.56 0.42 -6.64
N SER A 139 18.90 0.66 -5.50
CA SER A 139 19.45 1.50 -4.42
C SER A 139 20.76 0.94 -3.90
N GLY A 140 20.80 -0.37 -3.64
CA GLY A 140 22.00 -1.05 -3.21
C GLY A 140 23.15 -0.88 -4.20
N TRP A 141 22.90 -1.18 -5.48
CA TRP A 141 23.89 -0.97 -6.55
C TRP A 141 24.38 0.48 -6.62
N LEU A 142 23.46 1.45 -6.54
CA LEU A 142 23.80 2.87 -6.59
C LEU A 142 24.71 3.28 -5.42
N ILE A 143 24.40 2.83 -4.21
CA ILE A 143 25.23 3.13 -3.04
C ILE A 143 26.59 2.43 -3.12
N SER A 144 26.64 1.16 -3.51
CA SER A 144 27.89 0.43 -3.71
C SER A 144 28.79 1.11 -4.75
N PHE A 145 28.19 1.66 -5.82
CA PHE A 145 28.90 2.47 -6.81
C PHE A 145 29.45 3.77 -6.21
N ILE A 146 28.64 4.50 -5.43
CA ILE A 146 29.07 5.75 -4.77
C ILE A 146 30.19 5.50 -3.74
N GLN A 147 30.14 4.38 -3.02
CA GLN A 147 31.13 3.98 -2.02
C GLN A 147 32.40 3.36 -2.63
N GLN A 148 32.54 3.35 -3.96
CA GLN A 148 33.69 2.76 -4.68
C GLN A 148 33.95 1.29 -4.31
N SER A 149 32.90 0.57 -3.89
CA SER A 149 32.89 -0.87 -3.64
C SER A 149 31.85 -1.52 -4.58
N PRO A 150 32.05 -1.43 -5.91
CA PRO A 150 31.01 -1.73 -6.88
C PRO A 150 30.62 -3.20 -6.86
N GLU A 151 29.34 -3.46 -6.60
CA GLU A 151 28.71 -4.76 -6.80
C GLU A 151 27.97 -4.75 -8.14
N SER A 152 27.95 -5.89 -8.83
CA SER A 152 27.12 -6.03 -10.03
C SER A 152 25.64 -6.10 -9.66
N LEU A 153 24.75 -5.60 -10.52
CA LEU A 153 23.30 -5.79 -10.37
C LEU A 153 22.92 -7.28 -10.36
N THR A 154 23.67 -8.11 -11.10
CA THR A 154 23.48 -9.57 -11.14
C THR A 154 23.68 -10.19 -9.76
N ASN A 155 24.77 -9.83 -9.07
CA ASN A 155 25.07 -10.35 -7.73
C ASN A 155 23.97 -9.96 -6.73
N ARG A 156 23.44 -8.73 -6.83
CA ARG A 156 22.32 -8.32 -5.95
C ARG A 156 21.01 -9.00 -6.31
N ALA A 157 20.76 -9.26 -7.60
CA ALA A 157 19.59 -10.01 -8.04
C ALA A 157 19.60 -11.43 -7.48
N GLU A 158 20.76 -12.11 -7.49
CA GLU A 158 20.94 -13.45 -6.91
C GLU A 158 20.64 -13.47 -5.39
N VAL A 159 21.04 -12.43 -4.65
CA VAL A 159 20.73 -12.29 -3.21
C VAL A 159 19.22 -12.17 -2.96
N TYR A 160 18.50 -11.38 -3.76
CA TYR A 160 17.05 -11.26 -3.60
C TYR A 160 16.32 -12.52 -4.08
N GLU A 161 16.80 -13.16 -5.15
CA GLU A 161 16.26 -14.43 -5.64
C GLU A 161 16.39 -15.53 -4.58
N SER A 162 17.57 -15.66 -3.95
CA SER A 162 17.79 -16.65 -2.90
C SER A 162 16.87 -16.40 -1.69
N ARG A 163 16.64 -15.13 -1.32
CA ARG A 163 15.69 -14.76 -0.26
C ARG A 163 14.25 -15.11 -0.62
N VAL A 164 13.83 -14.89 -1.87
CA VAL A 164 12.50 -15.29 -2.34
C VAL A 164 12.34 -16.81 -2.30
N ILE A 165 13.32 -17.57 -2.81
CA ILE A 165 13.30 -19.03 -2.78
C ILE A 165 13.25 -19.55 -1.34
N ALA A 166 14.04 -18.96 -0.43
CA ALA A 166 14.04 -19.31 0.99
C ALA A 166 12.69 -19.04 1.64
N ALA A 167 12.08 -17.88 1.37
CA ALA A 167 10.75 -17.52 1.90
C ALA A 167 9.64 -18.43 1.37
N VAL A 168 9.73 -18.91 0.13
CA VAL A 168 8.75 -19.87 -0.43
C VAL A 168 8.91 -21.26 0.18
N LYS A 169 10.15 -21.71 0.40
CA LYS A 169 10.43 -23.03 0.99
C LYS A 169 10.09 -23.10 2.48
N ASP A 170 10.45 -22.05 3.21
CA ASP A 170 10.18 -21.94 4.65
C ASP A 170 9.85 -20.49 5.01
N PRO A 171 8.56 -20.11 4.97
CA PRO A 171 8.12 -18.74 5.23
C PRO A 171 8.18 -18.37 6.72
N VAL A 172 8.22 -19.35 7.62
CA VAL A 172 8.10 -19.15 9.07
C VAL A 172 9.44 -19.21 9.80
N ASN A 173 10.53 -19.53 9.11
CA ASN A 173 11.86 -19.36 9.69
C ASN A 173 12.13 -17.88 10.03
N LYS A 174 13.06 -17.67 10.97
CA LYS A 174 13.36 -16.35 11.54
C LYS A 174 13.76 -15.32 10.47
N ASP A 175 14.59 -15.70 9.51
CA ASP A 175 15.15 -14.79 8.51
C ASP A 175 14.14 -14.47 7.40
N SER A 176 13.41 -15.47 6.92
CA SER A 176 12.28 -15.31 6.00
C SER A 176 11.21 -14.41 6.62
N LEU A 177 10.84 -14.62 7.88
CA LEU A 177 9.87 -13.78 8.58
C LEU A 177 10.36 -12.33 8.70
N LYS A 178 11.62 -12.11 9.06
CA LYS A 178 12.22 -10.77 9.09
C LYS A 178 12.17 -10.10 7.72
N ASN A 179 12.52 -10.82 6.65
CA ASN A 179 12.49 -10.31 5.28
C ASN A 179 11.07 -9.99 4.79
N ILE A 180 10.12 -10.88 5.05
CA ILE A 180 8.69 -10.67 4.71
C ILE A 180 8.17 -9.47 5.49
N TYR A 181 8.42 -9.41 6.80
CA TYR A 181 8.03 -8.29 7.65
C TYR A 181 8.62 -6.97 7.14
N PHE A 182 9.92 -6.96 6.85
CA PHE A 182 10.62 -5.79 6.32
C PHE A 182 9.95 -5.32 5.02
N GLY A 183 9.74 -6.23 4.06
CA GLY A 183 9.06 -5.97 2.79
C GLY A 183 7.63 -5.45 2.96
N VAL A 184 6.87 -5.99 3.90
CA VAL A 184 5.52 -5.52 4.21
C VAL A 184 5.55 -4.11 4.76
N VAL A 185 6.41 -3.82 5.75
CA VAL A 185 6.48 -2.49 6.39
C VAL A 185 6.88 -1.41 5.40
N VAL A 186 7.89 -1.66 4.57
CA VAL A 186 8.31 -0.71 3.52
C VAL A 186 7.26 -0.55 2.41
N GLY A 187 6.41 -1.55 2.19
CA GLY A 187 5.32 -1.51 1.21
C GLY A 187 4.01 -0.89 1.71
N ILE A 188 3.88 -0.52 3.00
CA ILE A 188 2.63 -0.01 3.58
C ILE A 188 2.12 1.24 2.85
N SER A 189 3.01 2.12 2.41
CA SER A 189 2.65 3.37 1.73
C SER A 189 1.86 3.11 0.43
N ALA A 190 2.29 2.13 -0.37
CA ALA A 190 1.62 1.70 -1.59
C ALA A 190 0.25 1.05 -1.33
N MET A 191 0.01 0.55 -0.11
CA MET A 191 -1.25 -0.10 0.29
C MET A 191 -2.33 0.88 0.78
N LEU A 192 -2.01 2.17 0.92
CA LEU A 192 -2.97 3.18 1.41
C LEU A 192 -4.28 3.23 0.60
N PRO A 193 -4.28 3.14 -0.74
CA PRO A 193 -5.52 3.03 -1.52
C PRO A 193 -6.35 1.81 -1.13
N THR A 194 -5.73 0.63 -1.11
CA THR A 194 -6.37 -0.63 -0.72
C THR A 194 -7.00 -0.55 0.66
N PHE A 195 -6.26 -0.04 1.65
CA PHE A 195 -6.78 0.15 3.01
C PHE A 195 -7.95 1.14 3.05
N THR A 196 -7.90 2.21 2.27
CA THR A 196 -9.00 3.16 2.16
C THR A 196 -10.26 2.50 1.60
N HIS A 197 -10.13 1.74 0.52
CA HIS A 197 -11.28 1.06 -0.10
C HIS A 197 -11.86 -0.05 0.79
N LEU A 198 -11.01 -0.83 1.47
CA LEU A 198 -11.43 -1.80 2.48
C LEU A 198 -12.12 -1.13 3.68
N PHE A 199 -11.59 -0.02 4.18
CA PHE A 199 -12.22 0.73 5.25
C PHE A 199 -13.62 1.23 4.84
N LEU A 200 -13.75 1.80 3.64
CA LEU A 200 -15.04 2.27 3.14
C LEU A 200 -16.05 1.13 2.96
N SER A 201 -15.62 -0.06 2.53
CA SER A 201 -16.50 -1.22 2.36
C SER A 201 -16.98 -1.76 3.71
N VAL A 202 -16.08 -1.95 4.68
CA VAL A 202 -16.41 -2.39 6.04
C VAL A 202 -17.33 -1.39 6.73
N ARG A 203 -17.04 -0.09 6.60
CA ARG A 203 -17.91 0.97 7.14
C ARG A 203 -19.31 0.93 6.53
N ALA A 204 -19.42 0.69 5.22
CA ALA A 204 -20.72 0.58 4.55
C ALA A 204 -21.54 -0.60 5.09
N ILE A 205 -20.90 -1.75 5.32
CA ILE A 205 -21.53 -2.92 5.97
C ILE A 205 -22.00 -2.55 7.38
N GLY A 206 -21.15 -1.91 8.19
CA GLY A 206 -21.51 -1.49 9.55
C GLY A 206 -22.71 -0.53 9.59
N ILE A 207 -22.76 0.45 8.69
CA ILE A 207 -23.90 1.39 8.59
C ILE A 207 -25.18 0.64 8.20
N TYR A 208 -25.10 -0.30 7.25
CA TYR A 208 -26.26 -1.10 6.84
C TYR A 208 -26.80 -1.93 8.00
N LEU A 209 -25.92 -2.63 8.74
CA LEU A 209 -26.31 -3.45 9.89
C LEU A 209 -26.97 -2.61 10.99
N ARG A 210 -26.45 -1.41 11.27
CA ARG A 210 -27.06 -0.47 12.23
C ARG A 210 -28.48 -0.05 11.81
N LYS A 211 -28.67 0.34 10.55
CA LYS A 211 -29.99 0.73 10.01
C LYS A 211 -30.98 -0.43 10.04
N TYR A 212 -30.52 -1.64 9.74
CA TYR A 212 -31.35 -2.85 9.80
C TYR A 212 -31.80 -3.15 11.23
N ALA A 213 -30.87 -3.10 12.20
CA ALA A 213 -31.19 -3.33 13.61
C ALA A 213 -32.17 -2.28 14.18
N GLN A 214 -32.07 -1.01 13.77
CA GLN A 214 -33.02 0.03 14.19
C GLN A 214 -34.43 -0.22 13.64
N ARG A 215 -34.55 -0.65 12.37
CA ARG A 215 -35.85 -1.00 11.78
C ARG A 215 -36.54 -2.16 12.49
N TRP A 216 -35.77 -3.15 12.95
CA TRP A 216 -36.28 -4.28 13.75
C TRP A 216 -36.68 -3.92 15.18
N ARG A 217 -36.20 -2.81 15.73
CA ARG A 217 -36.58 -2.35 17.07
C ARG A 217 -37.84 -1.48 17.07
N LEU A 218 -38.22 -0.96 15.90
CA LEU A 218 -39.32 0.00 15.71
C LEU A 218 -40.55 -0.62 15.01
N GLY A 219 -40.49 -1.91 14.65
CA GLY A 219 -41.60 -2.68 14.09
C GLY A 219 -41.71 -4.00 14.83
#